data_AF-A0AAW7MKC4-F1
#
_entry.id   AF-A0AAW7MKC4-F1
#
_cell.length_a   1.000
_cell.length_b   1.000
_cell.length_c   1.000
_cell.angle_alpha   90.00
_cell.angle_beta   90.00
_cell.angle_gamma   90.00
#
_symmetry.space_group_name_H-M   'P 1'
#
loop_
_entity.id
_entity.type
_entity.pdbx_description
1 polymer ?
#
loop_
_entity_poly.entity_id
_entity_poly.type
_entity_poly.pdbx_seq_one_letter_code
_entity_poly.pdbx_strand_id
1 'polypeptide(L)'
;MNEQWLTLAGRRLVPVVQGGMGIGISAHRLAGTVARHNGMGTIASIDLRHHHPDLLAEVDGLHTPEGKKAAIEAVNLIALDREIRAAKAIADGNGLVAVNVMKAVSAHASLVRQACESGADAIVMGAGLPLDLPELTASHPGVALIPILSDSRGVSLVLRKWMKKGRLPDAIVIEHPAHAGGHLGASRIEELGDARFSFDRVLAECREIYATLGIDWGRVPLIVAGGIHRHEQVRHWLEQGAAGVQLGTAFAVTEESDAHPAFKAVLASARPEDIAEFTSVAGLPARAVLTPWLRKYLSRETALQAKAKVRQCLEGFDCLQACGLRDGVARIGQFCIDLKLAQAVRGDVARGLFFRGRDPLPFGERIRPVADLMRYLLTGEQPDDGDTTVLA
;
A
#
# COMPACT_ATOMS: atom_id res chain seq x y z
N MET A 1 25.45 2.17 11.44
CA MET A 1 24.44 2.67 10.48
C MET A 1 24.78 2.08 9.12
N ASN A 2 23.80 1.52 8.39
CA ASN A 2 24.02 1.14 6.99
C ASN A 2 24.50 2.36 6.20
N GLU A 3 25.63 2.26 5.51
CA GLU A 3 26.22 3.37 4.74
C GLU A 3 25.50 3.62 3.39
N GLN A 4 24.57 2.73 3.02
CA GLN A 4 23.80 2.84 1.79
C GLN A 4 22.57 3.74 1.94
N TRP A 5 22.49 4.76 1.09
CA TRP A 5 21.40 5.73 1.05
C TRP A 5 20.53 5.50 -0.19
N LEU A 6 19.22 5.60 -0.03
CA LEU A 6 18.28 5.70 -1.14
C LEU A 6 18.28 7.14 -1.65
N THR A 7 18.56 7.36 -2.94
CA THR A 7 18.46 8.69 -3.56
C THR A 7 17.21 8.75 -4.42
N LEU A 8 16.28 9.65 -4.10
CA LEU A 8 14.99 9.77 -4.77
C LEU A 8 14.51 11.22 -4.72
N ALA A 9 13.95 11.73 -5.82
CA ALA A 9 13.48 13.12 -5.93
C ALA A 9 14.53 14.17 -5.51
N GLY A 10 15.82 13.91 -5.77
CA GLY A 10 16.93 14.79 -5.38
C GLY A 10 17.28 14.79 -3.88
N ARG A 11 16.67 13.90 -3.08
CA ARG A 11 16.94 13.76 -1.63
C ARG A 11 17.64 12.45 -1.31
N ARG A 12 18.44 12.45 -0.24
CA ARG A 12 19.10 11.27 0.34
C ARG A 12 18.29 10.79 1.54
N LEU A 13 17.78 9.57 1.44
CA LEU A 13 16.88 8.94 2.39
C LEU A 13 17.53 7.71 2.99
N VAL A 14 17.14 7.36 4.21
CA VAL A 14 17.42 6.01 4.70
C VAL A 14 16.70 4.98 3.80
N PRO A 15 17.27 3.79 3.58
CA PRO A 15 16.76 2.84 2.59
C PRO A 15 15.51 2.05 3.05
N VAL A 16 14.60 2.73 3.75
CA VAL A 16 13.36 2.17 4.30
C VAL A 16 12.17 2.99 3.83
N VAL A 17 11.21 2.30 3.23
CA VAL A 17 9.96 2.85 2.71
C VAL A 17 8.79 2.23 3.45
N GLN A 18 7.86 3.07 3.93
CA GLN A 18 6.58 2.60 4.43
C GLN A 18 5.61 2.45 3.25
N GLY A 19 5.02 1.27 3.08
CA GLY A 19 4.06 1.00 2.00
C GLY A 19 2.65 1.52 2.32
N GLY A 20 1.98 2.17 1.35
CA GLY A 20 0.66 2.76 1.56
C GLY A 20 -0.47 1.74 1.74
N MET A 21 -1.23 1.86 2.83
CA MET A 21 -2.32 0.98 3.27
C MET A 21 -3.65 1.76 3.34
N GLY A 22 -4.60 1.35 2.51
CA GLY A 22 -5.84 2.10 2.21
C GLY A 22 -6.79 2.33 3.38
N ILE A 23 -7.81 3.17 3.14
CA ILE A 23 -8.92 3.45 4.07
C ILE A 23 -8.41 4.03 5.39
N GLY A 24 -7.35 4.83 5.31
CA GLY A 24 -6.79 5.52 6.45
C GLY A 24 -5.93 4.67 7.38
N ILE A 25 -5.48 3.47 7.01
CA ILE A 25 -4.49 2.75 7.83
C ILE A 25 -3.14 3.48 7.83
N SER A 26 -2.72 3.98 6.67
CA SER A 26 -1.59 4.91 6.54
C SER A 26 -2.08 6.28 6.06
N ALA A 27 -2.18 7.21 6.99
CA ALA A 27 -2.56 8.59 6.75
C ALA A 27 -1.44 9.51 7.27
N HIS A 28 -1.76 10.73 7.68
CA HIS A 28 -0.77 11.76 7.99
C HIS A 28 0.17 11.40 9.13
N ARG A 29 -0.31 10.77 10.21
CA ARG A 29 0.53 10.50 11.39
C ARG A 29 1.63 9.51 11.04
N LEU A 30 1.26 8.39 10.42
CA LEU A 30 2.23 7.36 10.04
C LEU A 30 3.19 7.88 8.97
N ALA A 31 2.66 8.38 7.85
CA ALA A 31 3.49 8.79 6.73
C ALA A 31 4.40 9.98 7.10
N GLY A 32 3.87 10.97 7.81
CA GLY A 32 4.63 12.11 8.28
C GLY A 32 5.75 11.71 9.25
N THR A 33 5.49 10.77 10.17
CA THR A 33 6.50 10.31 11.14
C THR A 33 7.62 9.52 10.46
N VAL A 34 7.30 8.65 9.50
CA VAL A 34 8.32 7.94 8.72
C VAL A 34 9.20 8.92 7.93
N ALA A 35 8.59 9.95 7.33
CA ALA A 35 9.33 11.01 6.64
C ALA A 35 10.20 11.83 7.61
N ARG A 36 9.72 12.13 8.82
CA ARG A 36 10.49 12.80 9.89
C ARG A 36 11.76 12.03 10.26
N HIS A 37 11.72 10.69 10.21
CA HIS A 37 12.90 9.82 10.37
C HIS A 37 13.74 9.64 9.09
N ASN A 38 13.60 10.57 8.14
CA ASN A 38 14.31 10.62 6.86
C ASN A 38 14.09 9.41 5.94
N GLY A 39 12.99 8.67 6.14
CA GLY A 39 12.51 7.64 5.23
C GLY A 39 11.53 8.20 4.19
N MET A 40 10.86 7.31 3.46
CA MET A 40 9.69 7.66 2.64
C MET A 40 8.42 7.14 3.31
N GLY A 41 7.60 8.05 3.82
CA GLY A 41 6.25 7.75 4.29
C GLY A 41 5.26 7.81 3.14
N THR A 42 4.27 6.91 3.13
CA THR A 42 3.29 6.79 2.04
C THR A 42 1.87 6.83 2.58
N ILE A 43 1.13 7.87 2.22
CA ILE A 43 -0.32 7.97 2.45
C ILE A 43 -1.03 7.08 1.43
N ALA A 44 -2.11 6.40 1.80
CA ALA A 44 -2.97 5.72 0.84
C ALA A 44 -4.19 6.58 0.52
N SER A 45 -4.37 6.91 -0.76
CA SER A 45 -5.38 7.89 -1.20
C SER A 45 -6.83 7.43 -1.13
N ILE A 46 -7.08 6.12 -1.00
CA ILE A 46 -8.44 5.59 -1.07
C ILE A 46 -9.21 5.84 0.24
N ASP A 47 -10.34 6.52 0.08
CA ASP A 47 -11.38 6.80 1.07
C ASP A 47 -10.91 7.40 2.41
N LEU A 48 -10.03 8.40 2.36
CA LEU A 48 -9.48 9.08 3.54
C LEU A 48 -10.52 9.87 4.35
N ARG A 49 -11.71 10.17 3.79
CA ARG A 49 -12.80 10.83 4.52
C ARG A 49 -13.14 10.14 5.85
N HIS A 50 -12.85 8.85 6.00
CA HIS A 50 -13.10 8.10 7.23
C HIS A 50 -12.38 8.68 8.47
N HIS A 51 -11.34 9.49 8.28
CA HIS A 51 -10.63 10.23 9.33
C HIS A 51 -11.17 11.63 9.61
N HIS A 52 -12.16 12.08 8.84
CA HIS A 52 -12.69 13.43 8.91
C HIS A 52 -14.20 13.40 9.20
N PRO A 53 -14.61 13.46 10.48
CA PRO A 53 -16.01 13.42 10.87
C PRO A 53 -16.87 14.51 10.21
N ASP A 54 -16.30 15.69 9.96
CA ASP A 54 -16.96 16.78 9.24
C ASP A 54 -17.29 16.38 7.79
N LEU A 55 -16.32 15.80 7.08
CA LEU A 55 -16.49 15.36 5.70
C LEU A 55 -17.45 14.16 5.57
N LEU A 56 -17.48 13.27 6.57
CA LEU A 56 -18.47 12.21 6.64
C LEU A 56 -19.89 12.76 6.82
N ALA A 57 -20.06 13.76 7.69
CA ALA A 57 -21.36 14.38 7.94
C ALA A 57 -21.90 15.12 6.71
N GLU A 58 -21.03 15.72 5.88
CA GLU A 58 -21.44 16.41 4.64
C GLU A 58 -22.09 15.49 3.60
N VAL A 59 -21.72 14.20 3.60
CA VAL A 59 -22.24 13.21 2.64
C VAL A 59 -23.26 12.25 3.27
N ASP A 60 -23.50 12.37 4.57
CA ASP A 60 -24.51 11.59 5.26
C ASP A 60 -25.92 12.01 4.81
N GLY A 61 -26.84 11.05 4.72
CA GLY A 61 -28.21 11.31 4.25
C GLY A 61 -28.37 11.63 2.75
N LEU A 62 -27.31 11.62 1.95
CA LEU A 62 -27.44 11.70 0.49
C LEU A 62 -28.08 10.40 -0.06
N HIS A 63 -29.24 10.52 -0.70
CA HIS A 63 -30.05 9.38 -1.15
C HIS A 63 -30.04 9.12 -2.65
N THR A 64 -29.63 10.08 -3.48
CA THR A 64 -29.53 9.87 -4.94
C THR A 64 -28.18 9.27 -5.33
N PRO A 65 -28.12 8.19 -6.13
CA PRO A 65 -26.85 7.54 -6.48
C PRO A 65 -25.83 8.47 -7.15
N GLU A 66 -26.27 9.29 -8.11
CA GLU A 66 -25.38 10.16 -8.89
C GLU A 66 -24.87 11.34 -8.05
N GLY A 67 -25.74 11.95 -7.24
CA GLY A 67 -25.36 13.04 -6.33
C GLY A 67 -24.44 12.57 -5.22
N LYS A 68 -24.68 11.36 -4.70
CA LYS A 68 -23.87 10.75 -3.64
C LYS A 68 -22.45 10.47 -4.11
N LYS A 69 -22.26 9.91 -5.31
CA LYS A 69 -20.91 9.62 -5.84
C LYS A 69 -20.04 10.87 -5.96
N ALA A 70 -20.54 11.90 -6.64
CA ALA A 70 -19.76 13.11 -6.88
C ALA A 70 -19.42 13.84 -5.56
N ALA A 71 -20.37 13.88 -4.62
CA ALA A 71 -20.13 14.45 -3.29
C ALA A 71 -19.05 13.68 -2.52
N ILE A 72 -19.12 12.34 -2.52
CA ILE A 72 -18.13 11.47 -1.89
C ILE A 72 -16.73 11.66 -2.50
N GLU A 73 -16.64 11.71 -3.83
CA GLU A 73 -15.38 11.94 -4.51
C GLU A 73 -14.81 13.31 -4.14
N ALA A 74 -15.64 14.37 -4.12
CA ALA A 74 -15.23 15.71 -3.75
C ALA A 74 -14.67 15.78 -2.31
N VAL A 75 -15.37 15.24 -1.32
CA VAL A 75 -14.87 15.26 0.06
C VAL A 75 -13.63 14.39 0.25
N ASN A 76 -13.47 13.31 -0.52
CA ASN A 76 -12.23 12.53 -0.49
C ASN A 76 -11.02 13.29 -1.06
N LEU A 77 -11.21 14.18 -2.04
CA LEU A 77 -10.13 15.05 -2.51
C LEU A 77 -9.74 16.07 -1.43
N ILE A 78 -10.72 16.62 -0.69
CA ILE A 78 -10.47 17.50 0.46
C ILE A 78 -9.73 16.73 1.57
N ALA A 79 -10.16 15.52 1.89
CA ALA A 79 -9.48 14.65 2.84
C ALA A 79 -8.02 14.41 2.44
N LEU A 80 -7.78 14.06 1.17
CA LEU A 80 -6.44 13.83 0.64
C LEU A 80 -5.53 15.07 0.78
N ASP A 81 -6.03 16.27 0.46
CA ASP A 81 -5.28 17.52 0.66
C ASP A 81 -4.90 17.73 2.14
N ARG A 82 -5.87 17.59 3.05
CA ARG A 82 -5.64 17.74 4.50
C ARG A 82 -4.59 16.76 5.01
N GLU A 83 -4.70 15.49 4.62
CA GLU A 83 -3.79 14.41 5.04
C GLU A 83 -2.37 14.62 4.50
N ILE A 84 -2.21 15.05 3.24
CA ILE A 84 -0.89 15.35 2.67
C ILE A 84 -0.26 16.55 3.40
N ARG A 85 -0.99 17.65 3.59
CA ARG A 85 -0.47 18.84 4.29
C ARG A 85 -0.07 18.53 5.72
N ALA A 86 -0.87 17.76 6.45
CA ALA A 86 -0.57 17.34 7.80
C ALA A 86 0.69 16.45 7.85
N ALA A 87 0.83 15.50 6.91
CA ALA A 87 2.03 14.67 6.83
C ALA A 87 3.30 15.49 6.54
N LYS A 88 3.20 16.45 5.61
CA LYS A 88 4.31 17.37 5.28
C LYS A 88 4.70 18.23 6.48
N ALA A 89 3.74 18.67 7.29
CA ALA A 89 4.00 19.39 8.52
C ALA A 89 4.73 18.54 9.58
N ILE A 90 4.31 17.28 9.77
CA ILE A 90 4.97 16.34 10.70
C ILE A 90 6.41 16.02 10.23
N ALA A 91 6.58 15.83 8.92
CA ALA A 91 7.86 15.54 8.30
C ALA A 91 8.90 16.66 8.51
N ASP A 92 8.44 17.91 8.61
CA ASP A 92 9.27 19.08 8.91
C ASP A 92 10.47 19.20 7.95
N GLY A 93 10.21 19.01 6.66
CA GLY A 93 11.22 19.05 5.60
C GLY A 93 12.13 17.82 5.48
N ASN A 94 12.01 16.83 6.37
CA ASN A 94 12.76 15.58 6.31
C ASN A 94 12.07 14.54 5.43
N GLY A 95 12.87 13.62 4.86
CA GLY A 95 12.35 12.48 4.13
C GLY A 95 11.50 12.83 2.90
N LEU A 96 10.58 11.93 2.55
CA LEU A 96 9.56 12.15 1.52
C LEU A 96 8.17 11.75 2.02
N VAL A 97 7.16 12.51 1.61
CA VAL A 97 5.75 12.12 1.72
C VAL A 97 5.23 11.73 0.35
N ALA A 98 5.02 10.43 0.16
CA ALA A 98 4.44 9.84 -1.04
C ALA A 98 2.94 9.59 -0.89
N VAL A 99 2.25 9.43 -2.02
CA VAL A 99 0.84 9.03 -2.05
C VAL A 99 0.68 7.79 -2.93
N ASN A 100 0.17 6.71 -2.35
CA ASN A 100 -0.24 5.52 -3.07
C ASN A 100 -1.62 5.73 -3.70
N VAL A 101 -1.69 5.65 -5.03
CA VAL A 101 -2.93 5.67 -5.80
C VAL A 101 -3.01 4.38 -6.63
N MET A 102 -3.95 3.51 -6.29
CA MET A 102 -4.14 2.23 -6.97
C MET A 102 -4.78 2.43 -8.35
N LYS A 103 -4.25 1.75 -9.38
CA LYS A 103 -4.82 1.84 -10.73
C LYS A 103 -6.26 1.30 -10.82
N ALA A 104 -6.59 0.31 -9.98
CA ALA A 104 -7.92 -0.29 -9.91
C ALA A 104 -9.02 0.65 -9.38
N VAL A 105 -8.66 1.80 -8.80
CA VAL A 105 -9.62 2.77 -8.26
C VAL A 105 -10.20 3.63 -9.37
N SER A 106 -11.53 3.81 -9.37
CA SER A 106 -12.25 4.59 -10.39
C SER A 106 -11.73 6.02 -10.47
N ALA A 107 -11.56 6.66 -9.31
CA ALA A 107 -11.09 8.03 -9.16
C ALA A 107 -9.56 8.22 -9.24
N HIS A 108 -8.77 7.22 -9.69
CA HIS A 108 -7.30 7.32 -9.66
C HIS A 108 -6.76 8.59 -10.35
N ALA A 109 -7.35 9.03 -11.45
CA ALA A 109 -6.90 10.21 -12.17
C ALA A 109 -7.09 11.52 -11.37
N SER A 110 -8.23 11.68 -10.67
CA SER A 110 -8.45 12.86 -9.81
C SER A 110 -7.60 12.79 -8.55
N LEU A 111 -7.45 11.61 -7.96
CA LEU A 111 -6.58 11.39 -6.79
C LEU A 111 -5.11 11.70 -7.09
N VAL A 112 -4.59 11.29 -8.26
CA VAL A 112 -3.22 11.63 -8.69
C VAL A 112 -3.05 13.15 -8.83
N ARG A 113 -3.98 13.83 -9.51
CA ARG A 113 -3.89 15.29 -9.70
C ARG A 113 -3.94 16.03 -8.37
N GLN A 114 -4.91 15.68 -7.52
CA GLN A 114 -5.03 16.26 -6.19
C GLN A 114 -3.79 16.02 -5.34
N ALA A 115 -3.21 14.81 -5.37
CA ALA A 115 -1.99 14.52 -4.64
C ALA A 115 -0.82 15.41 -5.06
N CYS A 116 -0.64 15.61 -6.37
CA CYS A 116 0.36 16.53 -6.92
C CYS A 116 0.10 17.97 -6.48
N GLU A 117 -1.13 18.45 -6.62
CA GLU A 117 -1.55 19.82 -6.25
C GLU A 117 -1.39 20.09 -4.74
N SER A 118 -1.58 19.07 -3.91
CA SER A 118 -1.43 19.13 -2.45
C SER A 118 0.04 19.09 -2.00
N GLY A 119 0.99 18.87 -2.92
CA GLY A 119 2.44 18.88 -2.63
C GLY A 119 3.03 17.52 -2.23
N ALA A 120 2.45 16.41 -2.69
CA ALA A 120 3.09 15.10 -2.56
C ALA A 120 4.47 15.07 -3.25
N ASP A 121 5.46 14.47 -2.61
CA ASP A 121 6.81 14.36 -3.18
C ASP A 121 6.92 13.21 -4.20
N ALA A 122 6.07 12.20 -4.07
CA ALA A 122 6.03 11.05 -4.97
C ALA A 122 4.62 10.47 -5.11
N ILE A 123 4.33 9.89 -6.28
CA ILE A 123 3.16 9.02 -6.50
C ILE A 123 3.64 7.58 -6.62
N VAL A 124 3.10 6.73 -5.75
CA VAL A 124 3.27 5.27 -5.81
C VAL A 124 2.02 4.68 -6.46
N MET A 125 2.17 3.76 -7.42
CA MET A 125 1.02 3.16 -8.11
C MET A 125 1.17 1.65 -8.25
N GLY A 126 0.25 0.91 -7.64
CA GLY A 126 0.09 -0.54 -7.78
C GLY A 126 -1.31 -0.93 -8.27
N ALA A 127 -1.65 -2.22 -8.11
CA ALA A 127 -2.94 -2.81 -8.51
C ALA A 127 -3.30 -2.57 -10.00
N GLY A 128 -2.29 -2.63 -10.87
CA GLY A 128 -2.41 -2.46 -12.32
C GLY A 128 -1.18 -1.79 -12.91
N LEU A 129 -1.06 -1.81 -14.24
CA LEU A 129 0.07 -1.16 -14.93
C LEU A 129 -0.13 0.36 -14.98
N PRO A 130 0.84 1.17 -14.53
CA PRO A 130 0.73 2.63 -14.45
C PRO A 130 1.08 3.29 -15.79
N LEU A 131 0.45 2.84 -16.88
CA LEU A 131 0.86 3.27 -18.22
C LEU A 131 0.56 4.75 -18.47
N ASP A 132 -0.50 5.31 -17.88
CA ASP A 132 -0.98 6.69 -18.05
C ASP A 132 -0.48 7.67 -16.97
N LEU A 133 0.27 7.18 -15.98
CA LEU A 133 0.76 8.01 -14.89
C LEU A 133 1.65 9.19 -15.35
N PRO A 134 2.58 9.03 -16.32
CA PRO A 134 3.37 10.16 -16.82
C PRO A 134 2.53 11.32 -17.36
N GLU A 135 1.43 11.04 -18.06
CA GLU A 135 0.52 12.06 -18.57
C GLU A 135 -0.28 12.73 -17.46
N LEU A 136 -0.76 11.97 -16.48
CA LEU A 136 -1.52 12.50 -15.34
C LEU A 136 -0.70 13.48 -14.50
N THR A 137 0.63 13.33 -14.48
CA THR A 137 1.55 14.17 -13.72
C THR A 137 2.39 15.11 -14.59
N ALA A 138 2.01 15.34 -15.85
CA ALA A 138 2.80 16.16 -16.78
C ALA A 138 2.98 17.61 -16.31
N SER A 139 2.00 18.16 -15.60
CA SER A 139 2.06 19.51 -14.99
C SER A 139 2.91 19.59 -13.73
N HIS A 140 3.39 18.45 -13.20
CA HIS A 140 4.15 18.35 -11.96
C HIS A 140 5.39 17.47 -12.15
N PRO A 141 6.37 17.89 -12.98
CA PRO A 141 7.53 17.07 -13.32
C PRO A 141 8.45 16.77 -12.12
N GLY A 142 8.39 17.58 -11.06
CA GLY A 142 9.17 17.37 -9.83
C GLY A 142 8.63 16.27 -8.91
N VAL A 143 7.42 15.77 -9.15
CA VAL A 143 6.84 14.66 -8.38
C VAL A 143 7.41 13.35 -8.90
N ALA A 144 8.06 12.59 -8.02
CA ALA A 144 8.64 11.29 -8.37
C ALA A 144 7.55 10.24 -8.65
N LEU A 145 7.75 9.37 -9.64
CA LEU A 145 6.78 8.33 -10.00
C LEU A 145 7.35 6.94 -9.76
N ILE A 146 6.62 6.15 -8.97
CA ILE A 146 7.10 4.87 -8.43
C ILE A 146 6.06 3.77 -8.70
N PRO A 147 6.16 3.04 -9.82
CA PRO A 147 5.34 1.86 -10.08
C PRO A 147 5.66 0.74 -9.07
N ILE A 148 4.63 -0.01 -8.66
CA ILE A 148 4.75 -1.30 -7.95
C ILE A 148 4.54 -2.41 -8.97
N LEU A 149 5.53 -3.31 -9.11
CA LEU A 149 5.56 -4.41 -10.06
C LEU A 149 6.08 -5.66 -9.36
N SER A 150 5.72 -6.86 -9.81
CA SER A 150 6.14 -8.10 -9.14
C SER A 150 7.19 -8.90 -9.89
N ASP A 151 7.35 -8.68 -11.20
CA ASP A 151 8.29 -9.42 -12.04
C ASP A 151 9.01 -8.51 -13.04
N SER A 152 10.11 -9.03 -13.59
CA SER A 152 10.95 -8.38 -14.59
C SER A 152 10.20 -8.06 -15.89
N ARG A 153 9.15 -8.84 -16.23
CA ARG A 153 8.32 -8.61 -17.42
C ARG A 153 7.54 -7.30 -17.29
N GLY A 154 6.92 -7.08 -16.13
CA GLY A 154 6.27 -5.82 -15.79
C GLY A 154 7.24 -4.64 -15.85
N VAL A 155 8.45 -4.82 -15.28
CA VAL A 155 9.51 -3.79 -15.29
C VAL A 155 9.89 -3.41 -16.73
N SER A 156 10.22 -4.40 -17.56
CA SER A 156 10.59 -4.19 -18.98
C SER A 156 9.49 -3.46 -19.75
N LEU A 157 8.22 -3.83 -19.53
CA LEU A 157 7.08 -3.21 -20.19
C LEU A 157 6.91 -1.73 -19.80
N VAL A 158 6.95 -1.42 -18.50
CA VAL A 158 6.80 -0.05 -17.99
C VAL A 158 7.95 0.83 -18.50
N LEU A 159 9.20 0.36 -18.37
CA LEU A 159 10.38 1.10 -18.85
C LEU A 159 10.25 1.43 -20.35
N ARG A 160 9.99 0.42 -21.20
CA ARG A 160 9.84 0.63 -22.64
C ARG A 160 8.70 1.58 -22.99
N LYS A 161 7.57 1.52 -22.27
CA LYS A 161 6.42 2.39 -22.55
C LYS A 161 6.69 3.83 -22.12
N TRP A 162 7.31 4.04 -20.96
CA TRP A 162 7.58 5.38 -20.44
C TRP A 162 8.76 6.04 -21.16
N MET A 163 9.80 5.29 -21.56
CA MET A 163 10.89 5.83 -22.39
C MET A 163 10.37 6.43 -23.70
N LYS A 164 9.38 5.79 -24.33
CA LYS A 164 8.70 6.35 -25.53
C LYS A 164 7.98 7.67 -25.27
N LYS A 165 7.66 7.96 -24.01
CA LYS A 165 7.05 9.22 -23.55
C LYS A 165 8.09 10.21 -23.00
N GLY A 166 9.39 9.90 -23.11
CA GLY A 166 10.47 10.74 -22.61
C GLY A 166 10.58 10.77 -21.08
N ARG A 167 10.01 9.78 -20.37
CA ARG A 167 10.09 9.68 -18.90
C ARG A 167 10.59 8.31 -18.47
N LEU A 168 11.31 8.26 -17.36
CA LEU A 168 11.62 7.02 -16.65
C LEU A 168 10.92 7.05 -15.29
N PRO A 169 10.61 5.88 -14.70
CA PRO A 169 10.30 5.80 -13.29
C PRO A 169 11.44 6.37 -12.44
N ASP A 170 11.11 7.04 -11.35
CA ASP A 170 12.10 7.58 -10.42
C ASP A 170 12.59 6.51 -9.44
N ALA A 171 11.79 5.46 -9.24
CA ALA A 171 12.14 4.20 -8.59
C ALA A 171 11.15 3.12 -9.06
N ILE A 172 11.38 1.85 -8.75
CA ILE A 172 10.38 0.79 -8.92
C ILE A 172 10.33 -0.03 -7.64
N VAL A 173 9.14 -0.26 -7.11
CA VAL A 173 8.92 -1.21 -6.03
C VAL A 173 8.70 -2.60 -6.63
N ILE A 174 9.53 -3.56 -6.23
CA ILE A 174 9.42 -4.97 -6.57
C ILE A 174 8.68 -5.69 -5.44
N GLU A 175 7.40 -5.98 -5.64
CA GLU A 175 6.56 -6.66 -4.65
C GLU A 175 6.57 -8.18 -4.84
N HIS A 176 6.93 -8.93 -3.81
CA HIS A 176 6.86 -10.39 -3.80
C HIS A 176 5.47 -10.89 -3.35
N PRO A 177 4.65 -11.48 -4.24
CA PRO A 177 3.26 -11.84 -3.93
C PRO A 177 3.10 -12.93 -2.85
N ALA A 178 4.06 -13.87 -2.75
CA ALA A 178 4.07 -14.89 -1.69
C ALA A 178 4.11 -14.32 -0.25
N HIS A 179 4.59 -13.08 -0.07
CA HIS A 179 4.90 -12.53 1.25
C HIS A 179 4.10 -11.25 1.59
N ALA A 180 3.80 -10.41 0.60
CA ALA A 180 3.13 -9.13 0.80
C ALA A 180 1.74 -9.25 1.47
N GLY A 181 1.25 -8.19 2.08
CA GLY A 181 -0.12 -8.12 2.60
C GLY A 181 -1.04 -7.37 1.64
N GLY A 182 -2.36 -7.48 1.82
CA GLY A 182 -3.31 -6.75 0.98
C GLY A 182 -3.52 -7.43 -0.36
N HIS A 183 -3.70 -6.64 -1.42
CA HIS A 183 -3.79 -7.16 -2.79
C HIS A 183 -2.40 -7.49 -3.31
N LEU A 184 -2.27 -8.60 -4.03
CA LEU A 184 -0.98 -9.18 -4.41
C LEU A 184 -0.78 -9.07 -5.92
N GLY A 185 0.43 -8.74 -6.37
CA GLY A 185 0.80 -8.61 -7.78
C GLY A 185 0.89 -9.94 -8.57
N ALA A 186 -0.11 -10.80 -8.44
CA ALA A 186 -0.29 -12.02 -9.23
C ALA A 186 -1.71 -12.08 -9.81
N SER A 187 -1.88 -12.81 -10.92
CA SER A 187 -3.21 -12.97 -11.55
C SER A 187 -4.09 -13.96 -10.81
N ARG A 188 -3.48 -14.96 -10.15
CA ARG A 188 -4.16 -16.08 -9.49
C ARG A 188 -3.43 -16.47 -8.21
N ILE A 189 -4.15 -17.05 -7.26
CA ILE A 189 -3.61 -17.46 -5.95
C ILE A 189 -2.56 -18.56 -6.13
N GLU A 190 -2.78 -19.51 -7.05
CA GLU A 190 -1.83 -20.59 -7.31
C GLU A 190 -0.46 -20.11 -7.81
N GLU A 191 -0.39 -18.90 -8.38
CA GLU A 191 0.85 -18.33 -8.90
C GLU A 191 1.68 -17.60 -7.82
N LEU A 192 1.14 -17.39 -6.61
CA LEU A 192 1.78 -16.53 -5.61
C LEU A 192 3.21 -16.96 -5.24
N GLY A 193 3.49 -18.26 -5.29
CA GLY A 193 4.80 -18.85 -5.01
C GLY A 193 5.68 -19.10 -6.24
N ASP A 194 5.32 -18.59 -7.42
CA ASP A 194 6.11 -18.76 -8.64
C ASP A 194 7.50 -18.12 -8.48
N ALA A 195 8.55 -18.87 -8.83
CA ALA A 195 9.94 -18.43 -8.76
C ALA A 195 10.24 -17.16 -9.59
N ARG A 196 9.39 -16.81 -10.57
CA ARG A 196 9.48 -15.53 -11.32
C ARG A 196 9.40 -14.29 -10.42
N PHE A 197 8.82 -14.43 -9.23
CA PHE A 197 8.69 -13.34 -8.26
C PHE A 197 9.84 -13.24 -7.27
N SER A 198 10.76 -14.22 -7.26
CA SER A 198 11.90 -14.19 -6.35
C SER A 198 12.77 -12.96 -6.60
N PHE A 199 13.19 -12.28 -5.53
CA PHE A 199 13.98 -11.06 -5.66
C PHE A 199 15.29 -11.30 -6.40
N ASP A 200 15.99 -12.41 -6.13
CA ASP A 200 17.24 -12.76 -6.83
C ASP A 200 17.05 -12.77 -8.34
N ARG A 201 16.00 -13.46 -8.81
CA ARG A 201 15.69 -13.55 -10.24
C ARG A 201 15.29 -12.20 -10.81
N VAL A 202 14.40 -11.47 -10.15
CA VAL A 202 13.92 -10.18 -10.65
C VAL A 202 15.06 -9.16 -10.71
N LEU A 203 15.94 -9.11 -9.71
CA LEU A 203 17.10 -8.22 -9.70
C LEU A 203 18.08 -8.58 -10.82
N ALA A 204 18.40 -9.87 -11.00
CA ALA A 204 19.28 -10.34 -12.08
C ALA A 204 18.72 -10.00 -13.47
N GLU A 205 17.47 -10.36 -13.74
CA GLU A 205 16.80 -10.07 -15.02
C GLU A 205 16.66 -8.55 -15.24
N CYS A 206 16.44 -7.75 -14.19
CA CYS A 206 16.42 -6.29 -14.31
C CYS A 206 17.79 -5.72 -14.70
N ARG A 207 18.91 -6.28 -14.23
CA ARG A 207 20.25 -5.83 -14.66
C ARG A 207 20.42 -6.01 -16.16
N GLU A 208 19.98 -7.15 -16.71
CA GLU A 208 20.00 -7.43 -18.15
C GLU A 208 19.09 -6.49 -18.94
N ILE A 209 17.87 -6.25 -18.43
CA ILE A 209 16.92 -5.30 -19.03
C ILE A 209 17.52 -3.90 -19.08
N TYR A 210 18.13 -3.44 -17.98
CA TYR A 210 18.71 -2.10 -17.87
C TYR A 210 19.88 -1.94 -18.83
N ALA A 211 20.79 -2.92 -18.90
CA ALA A 211 21.87 -2.94 -19.87
C ALA A 211 21.35 -2.90 -21.32
N THR A 212 20.31 -3.68 -21.63
CA THR A 212 19.69 -3.71 -22.97
C THR A 212 19.04 -2.38 -23.34
N LEU A 213 18.50 -1.65 -22.36
CA LEU A 213 17.85 -0.35 -22.56
C LEU A 213 18.81 0.84 -22.43
N GLY A 214 20.09 0.62 -22.12
CA GLY A 214 21.07 1.67 -21.88
C GLY A 214 20.77 2.51 -20.63
N ILE A 215 20.22 1.88 -19.58
CA ILE A 215 19.90 2.50 -18.30
C ILE A 215 20.95 2.07 -17.28
N ASP A 216 21.62 3.01 -16.62
CA ASP A 216 22.54 2.68 -15.52
C ASP A 216 21.77 2.07 -14.33
N TRP A 217 22.35 1.07 -13.65
CA TRP A 217 21.68 0.36 -12.54
C TRP A 217 21.13 1.28 -11.44
N GLY A 218 21.86 2.35 -11.12
CA GLY A 218 21.43 3.33 -10.11
C GLY A 218 20.45 4.40 -10.61
N ARG A 219 20.15 4.44 -11.92
CA ARG A 219 19.29 5.49 -12.50
C ARG A 219 17.81 5.32 -12.12
N VAL A 220 17.37 4.06 -12.02
CA VAL A 220 16.01 3.70 -11.59
C VAL A 220 16.16 2.73 -10.42
N PRO A 221 16.27 3.22 -9.18
CA PRO A 221 16.48 2.37 -8.00
C PRO A 221 15.34 1.35 -7.82
N LEU A 222 15.71 0.10 -7.54
CA LEU A 222 14.77 -0.97 -7.23
C LEU A 222 14.60 -1.14 -5.71
N ILE A 223 13.36 -1.08 -5.23
CA ILE A 223 13.00 -1.19 -3.81
C ILE A 223 12.25 -2.51 -3.62
N VAL A 224 12.77 -3.43 -2.82
CA VAL A 224 12.13 -4.75 -2.63
C VAL A 224 11.07 -4.72 -1.52
N ALA A 225 9.93 -5.37 -1.74
CA ALA A 225 8.78 -5.33 -0.84
C ALA A 225 8.15 -6.71 -0.60
N GLY A 226 7.89 -7.04 0.66
CA GLY A 226 7.32 -8.33 1.09
C GLY A 226 8.38 -9.26 1.68
N GLY A 227 8.05 -9.87 2.83
CA GLY A 227 8.90 -10.88 3.49
C GLY A 227 9.98 -10.31 4.40
N ILE A 228 10.16 -9.00 4.39
CA ILE A 228 11.21 -8.28 5.13
C ILE A 228 10.66 -7.85 6.48
N HIS A 229 11.23 -8.39 7.55
CA HIS A 229 10.84 -8.11 8.93
C HIS A 229 12.02 -8.08 9.91
N ARG A 230 13.26 -8.26 9.42
CA ARG A 230 14.48 -8.21 10.25
C ARG A 230 15.59 -7.40 9.60
N HIS A 231 16.46 -6.84 10.44
CA HIS A 231 17.64 -6.08 10.02
C HIS A 231 18.53 -6.85 9.03
N GLU A 232 18.76 -8.15 9.27
CA GLU A 232 19.64 -8.96 8.43
C GLU A 232 19.09 -9.08 7.00
N GLN A 233 17.77 -9.13 6.85
CA GLN A 233 17.13 -9.17 5.53
C GLN A 233 17.27 -7.82 4.81
N VAL A 234 17.17 -6.71 5.55
CA VAL A 234 17.42 -5.37 4.99
C VAL A 234 18.84 -5.30 4.45
N ARG A 235 19.83 -5.67 5.26
CA ARG A 235 21.24 -5.71 4.85
C ARG A 235 21.48 -6.62 3.65
N HIS A 236 20.93 -7.83 3.70
CA HIS A 236 21.08 -8.79 2.62
C HIS A 236 20.62 -8.23 1.27
N TRP A 237 19.42 -7.65 1.20
CA TRP A 237 18.90 -7.14 -0.08
C TRP A 237 19.61 -5.88 -0.57
N LEU A 238 20.08 -5.04 0.35
CA LEU A 238 20.96 -3.92 0.04
C LEU A 238 22.29 -4.39 -0.56
N GLU A 239 22.89 -5.45 -0.02
CA GLU A 239 24.10 -6.08 -0.55
C GLU A 239 23.88 -6.76 -1.92
N GLN A 240 22.67 -7.30 -2.18
CA GLN A 240 22.29 -7.83 -3.50
C GLN A 240 22.01 -6.72 -4.54
N GLY A 241 22.02 -5.45 -4.12
CA GLY A 241 21.90 -4.29 -4.99
C GLY A 241 20.49 -3.73 -5.14
N ALA A 242 19.55 -4.10 -4.26
CA ALA A 242 18.36 -3.31 -4.05
C ALA A 242 18.76 -1.95 -3.45
N ALA A 243 18.05 -0.88 -3.82
CA ALA A 243 18.29 0.47 -3.31
C ALA A 243 17.58 0.74 -1.97
N GLY A 244 16.65 -0.13 -1.59
CA GLY A 244 15.90 -0.02 -0.35
C GLY A 244 14.90 -1.15 -0.17
N VAL A 245 14.23 -1.12 0.97
CA VAL A 245 13.17 -2.07 1.32
C VAL A 245 11.86 -1.33 1.59
N GLN A 246 10.74 -1.96 1.26
CA GLN A 246 9.41 -1.47 1.61
C GLN A 246 8.68 -2.45 2.52
N LEU A 247 8.13 -1.92 3.62
CA LEU A 247 7.35 -2.68 4.58
C LEU A 247 5.95 -2.08 4.72
N GLY A 248 4.91 -2.92 4.73
CA GLY A 248 3.53 -2.52 5.01
C GLY A 248 3.13 -2.93 6.42
N THR A 249 2.93 -4.24 6.62
CA THR A 249 2.46 -4.83 7.88
C THR A 249 3.22 -4.36 9.12
N ALA A 250 4.55 -4.26 9.05
CA ALA A 250 5.38 -3.79 10.17
C ALA A 250 5.06 -2.35 10.59
N PHE A 251 4.79 -1.46 9.63
CA PHE A 251 4.37 -0.09 9.91
C PHE A 251 2.90 -0.01 10.32
N ALA A 252 2.04 -0.89 9.81
CA ALA A 252 0.61 -0.93 10.12
C ALA A 252 0.32 -1.12 11.63
N VAL A 253 1.24 -1.78 12.34
CA VAL A 253 1.12 -2.08 13.78
C VAL A 253 1.90 -1.09 14.67
N THR A 254 2.50 -0.04 14.11
CA THR A 254 3.20 0.99 14.91
C THR A 254 2.22 1.88 15.68
N GLU A 255 2.71 2.58 16.70
CA GLU A 255 1.90 3.54 17.46
C GLU A 255 1.31 4.66 16.59
N GLU A 256 2.04 5.06 15.56
CA GLU A 256 1.70 6.16 14.65
C GLU A 256 0.77 5.75 13.51
N SER A 257 0.56 4.45 13.28
CA SER A 257 -0.50 3.96 12.41
C SER A 257 -1.84 4.61 12.78
N ASP A 258 -2.54 5.14 11.78
CA ASP A 258 -3.77 5.92 11.94
C ASP A 258 -5.00 5.02 12.20
N ALA A 259 -4.81 3.70 12.24
CA ALA A 259 -5.86 2.73 12.57
C ALA A 259 -6.10 2.60 14.08
N HIS A 260 -7.31 2.19 14.45
CA HIS A 260 -7.71 1.91 15.84
C HIS A 260 -6.77 0.89 16.51
N PRO A 261 -6.48 1.00 17.83
CA PRO A 261 -5.61 0.05 18.53
C PRO A 261 -6.00 -1.43 18.35
N ALA A 262 -7.30 -1.74 18.32
CA ALA A 262 -7.78 -3.10 18.04
C ALA A 262 -7.39 -3.63 16.66
N PHE A 263 -7.25 -2.76 15.64
CA PHE A 263 -6.73 -3.16 14.33
C PHE A 263 -5.28 -3.62 14.45
N LYS A 264 -4.46 -2.84 15.15
CA LYS A 264 -3.04 -3.14 15.38
C LYS A 264 -2.90 -4.45 16.15
N ALA A 265 -3.71 -4.66 17.18
CA ALA A 265 -3.72 -5.90 17.96
C ALA A 265 -4.04 -7.13 17.11
N VAL A 266 -5.07 -7.07 16.25
CA VAL A 266 -5.40 -8.18 15.31
C VAL A 266 -4.23 -8.50 14.39
N LEU A 267 -3.59 -7.46 13.83
CA LEU A 267 -2.44 -7.65 12.97
C LEU A 267 -1.19 -8.09 13.73
N ALA A 268 -1.05 -7.77 15.02
CA ALA A 268 0.11 -8.15 15.82
C ALA A 268 0.02 -9.60 16.30
N SER A 269 -1.16 -10.03 16.74
CA SER A 269 -1.39 -11.35 17.35
C SER A 269 -1.67 -12.48 16.36
N ALA A 270 -1.94 -12.18 15.07
CA ALA A 270 -2.23 -13.26 14.13
C ALA A 270 -1.02 -14.20 13.95
N ARG A 271 -1.30 -15.49 13.88
CA ARG A 271 -0.30 -16.53 13.67
C ARG A 271 -0.33 -17.00 12.22
N PRO A 272 0.69 -17.72 11.73
CA PRO A 272 0.70 -18.20 10.34
C PRO A 272 -0.56 -18.95 9.92
N GLU A 273 -1.16 -19.75 10.82
CA GLU A 273 -2.41 -20.49 10.59
C GLU A 273 -3.67 -19.60 10.51
N ASP A 274 -3.57 -18.36 10.98
CA ASP A 274 -4.65 -17.37 10.93
C ASP A 274 -4.60 -16.54 9.64
N ILE A 275 -3.65 -16.78 8.74
CA ILE A 275 -3.53 -16.04 7.48
C ILE A 275 -4.19 -16.81 6.34
N ALA A 276 -5.10 -16.15 5.63
CA ALA A 276 -5.77 -16.71 4.46
C ALA A 276 -5.51 -15.90 3.19
N GLU A 277 -5.46 -16.64 2.09
CA GLU A 277 -5.37 -16.12 0.73
C GLU A 277 -6.71 -16.36 0.03
N PHE A 278 -7.21 -15.34 -0.67
CA PHE A 278 -8.51 -15.40 -1.34
C PHE A 278 -8.58 -14.39 -2.50
N THR A 279 -9.56 -14.54 -3.39
CA THR A 279 -9.77 -13.58 -4.47
C THR A 279 -10.69 -12.46 -3.99
N SER A 280 -10.16 -11.24 -3.95
CA SER A 280 -10.91 -10.06 -3.52
C SER A 280 -12.03 -9.69 -4.49
N VAL A 281 -12.89 -8.75 -4.07
CA VAL A 281 -13.89 -8.12 -4.94
C VAL A 281 -13.27 -7.33 -6.10
N ALA A 282 -12.00 -6.94 -6.01
CA ALA A 282 -11.27 -6.32 -7.11
C ALA A 282 -10.78 -7.34 -8.17
N GLY A 283 -11.02 -8.63 -7.95
CA GLY A 283 -10.55 -9.70 -8.83
C GLY A 283 -9.07 -10.03 -8.71
N LEU A 284 -8.40 -9.45 -7.72
CA LEU A 284 -6.99 -9.70 -7.41
C LEU A 284 -6.87 -10.66 -6.22
N PRO A 285 -5.89 -11.57 -6.21
CA PRO A 285 -5.50 -12.30 -5.00
C PRO A 285 -5.20 -11.32 -3.86
N ALA A 286 -5.61 -11.70 -2.65
CA ALA A 286 -5.40 -10.90 -1.46
C ALA A 286 -5.08 -11.78 -0.24
N ARG A 287 -4.40 -11.19 0.76
CA ARG A 287 -3.99 -11.87 2.00
C ARG A 287 -4.43 -11.12 3.25
N ALA A 288 -5.14 -11.81 4.14
CA ALA A 288 -5.74 -11.24 5.35
C ALA A 288 -5.77 -12.21 6.53
N VAL A 289 -5.99 -11.66 7.73
CA VAL A 289 -6.24 -12.43 8.95
C VAL A 289 -7.66 -13.04 8.93
N LEU A 290 -7.77 -14.30 9.33
CA LEU A 290 -8.99 -15.10 9.47
C LEU A 290 -9.82 -14.67 10.69
N THR A 291 -10.37 -13.46 10.61
CA THR A 291 -11.33 -12.94 11.59
C THR A 291 -12.69 -13.66 11.49
N PRO A 292 -13.60 -13.49 12.47
CA PRO A 292 -14.93 -14.10 12.41
C PRO A 292 -15.67 -13.78 11.10
N TRP A 293 -15.54 -12.56 10.59
CA TRP A 293 -16.13 -12.18 9.31
C TRP A 293 -15.50 -12.93 8.13
N LEU A 294 -14.16 -12.97 8.02
CA LEU A 294 -13.51 -13.59 6.87
C LEU A 294 -13.77 -15.10 6.84
N ARG A 295 -13.70 -15.79 7.99
CA ARG A 295 -14.06 -17.21 8.09
C ARG A 295 -15.48 -17.47 7.60
N LYS A 296 -16.43 -16.64 8.04
CA LYS A 296 -17.83 -16.73 7.60
C LYS A 296 -18.00 -16.46 6.12
N TYR A 297 -17.31 -15.45 5.57
CA TYR A 297 -17.34 -15.14 4.15
C TYR A 297 -16.84 -16.32 3.32
N LEU A 298 -15.64 -16.84 3.63
CA LEU A 298 -15.02 -17.95 2.90
C LEU A 298 -15.89 -19.23 2.95
N SER A 299 -16.50 -19.54 4.10
CA SER A 299 -17.42 -20.69 4.21
C SER A 299 -18.67 -20.59 3.33
N ARG A 300 -19.01 -19.39 2.84
CA ARG A 300 -20.20 -19.12 2.02
C ARG A 300 -19.85 -18.62 0.62
N GLU A 301 -18.57 -18.57 0.26
CA GLU A 301 -18.12 -17.92 -0.97
C GLU A 301 -18.80 -18.49 -2.20
N THR A 302 -18.76 -19.81 -2.39
CA THR A 302 -19.42 -20.49 -3.52
C THR A 302 -20.92 -20.16 -3.61
N ALA A 303 -21.61 -20.13 -2.47
CA ALA A 303 -23.03 -19.80 -2.42
C ALA A 303 -23.32 -18.32 -2.73
N LEU A 304 -22.40 -17.42 -2.38
CA LEU A 304 -22.48 -15.99 -2.73
C LEU A 304 -22.20 -15.79 -4.22
N GLN A 305 -21.19 -16.45 -4.77
CA GLN A 305 -20.82 -16.42 -6.19
C GLN A 305 -21.95 -16.96 -7.08
N ALA A 306 -22.61 -18.05 -6.68
CA ALA A 306 -23.79 -18.59 -7.38
C ALA A 306 -24.98 -17.61 -7.42
N LYS A 307 -25.01 -16.62 -6.53
CA LYS A 307 -26.05 -15.57 -6.45
C LYS A 307 -25.55 -14.22 -6.95
N ALA A 308 -24.38 -14.17 -7.59
CA ALA A 308 -23.82 -12.95 -8.14
C ALA A 308 -24.78 -12.37 -9.19
N LYS A 309 -25.09 -11.08 -9.04
CA LYS A 309 -25.95 -10.32 -9.92
C LYS A 309 -25.61 -8.85 -9.80
N VAL A 310 -25.84 -8.11 -10.88
CA VAL A 310 -25.66 -6.66 -10.92
C VAL A 310 -26.49 -6.01 -9.82
N ARG A 311 -25.89 -5.05 -9.11
CA ARG A 311 -26.54 -4.27 -8.05
C ARG A 311 -25.90 -2.89 -7.94
N GLN A 312 -26.59 -1.98 -7.25
CA GLN A 312 -26.00 -0.69 -6.89
C GLN A 312 -24.82 -0.85 -5.92
N CYS A 313 -23.82 0.01 -6.03
CA CYS A 313 -22.69 0.06 -5.11
C CYS A 313 -23.20 0.31 -3.68
N LEU A 314 -22.76 -0.50 -2.70
CA LEU A 314 -23.22 -0.37 -1.32
C LEU A 314 -22.86 0.99 -0.71
N GLU A 315 -21.65 1.48 -0.99
CA GLU A 315 -21.19 2.78 -0.48
C GLU A 315 -21.60 3.96 -1.37
N GLY A 316 -22.08 3.67 -2.59
CA GLY A 316 -22.66 4.67 -3.49
C GLY A 316 -21.67 5.55 -4.26
N PHE A 317 -20.38 5.20 -4.33
CA PHE A 317 -19.38 5.98 -5.08
C PHE A 317 -18.52 5.18 -6.05
N ASP A 318 -18.80 3.88 -6.24
CA ASP A 318 -18.09 3.04 -7.22
C ASP A 318 -16.56 3.05 -7.05
N CYS A 319 -16.07 2.79 -5.83
CA CYS A 319 -14.64 2.87 -5.49
C CYS A 319 -13.70 2.16 -6.47
N LEU A 320 -14.12 1.04 -7.07
CA LEU A 320 -13.35 0.25 -8.02
C LEU A 320 -13.88 0.35 -9.44
N GLN A 321 -12.97 0.32 -10.41
CA GLN A 321 -13.28 0.24 -11.84
C GLN A 321 -14.06 -1.04 -12.16
N ALA A 322 -13.59 -2.18 -11.64
CA ALA A 322 -14.29 -3.46 -11.67
C ALA A 322 -14.51 -3.96 -10.24
N CYS A 323 -15.75 -4.34 -9.92
CA CYS A 323 -16.18 -4.74 -8.59
C CYS A 323 -17.08 -5.97 -8.66
N GLY A 324 -16.62 -7.09 -8.12
CA GLY A 324 -17.34 -8.36 -8.13
C GLY A 324 -18.76 -8.31 -7.61
N LEU A 325 -18.96 -7.55 -6.53
CA LEU A 325 -20.25 -7.43 -5.89
C LEU A 325 -21.21 -6.55 -6.71
N ARG A 326 -20.76 -5.36 -7.14
CA ARG A 326 -21.56 -4.39 -7.91
C ARG A 326 -21.88 -4.93 -9.30
N ASP A 327 -20.86 -5.46 -9.98
CA ASP A 327 -20.94 -5.87 -11.38
C ASP A 327 -21.49 -7.30 -11.55
N GLY A 328 -21.72 -8.02 -10.44
CA GLY A 328 -22.28 -9.38 -10.47
C GLY A 328 -21.35 -10.43 -11.08
N VAL A 329 -20.04 -10.22 -11.01
CA VAL A 329 -19.06 -11.12 -11.63
C VAL A 329 -18.79 -12.30 -10.69
N ALA A 330 -19.42 -13.44 -10.96
CA ALA A 330 -19.41 -14.61 -10.07
C ALA A 330 -18.02 -15.12 -9.68
N ARG A 331 -17.01 -15.02 -10.57
CA ARG A 331 -15.66 -15.55 -10.33
C ARG A 331 -14.78 -14.69 -9.41
N ILE A 332 -15.25 -13.52 -8.97
CA ILE A 332 -14.52 -12.60 -8.10
C ILE A 332 -15.30 -12.33 -6.82
N GLY A 333 -14.62 -11.82 -5.78
CA GLY A 333 -15.16 -11.74 -4.43
C GLY A 333 -16.52 -11.02 -4.34
N GLN A 334 -17.41 -11.52 -3.49
CA GLN A 334 -18.81 -11.07 -3.38
C GLN A 334 -19.07 -10.31 -2.07
N PHE A 335 -18.26 -9.29 -1.80
CA PHE A 335 -18.39 -8.41 -0.63
C PHE A 335 -17.98 -6.97 -0.97
N CYS A 336 -18.44 -5.99 -0.20
CA CYS A 336 -17.97 -4.60 -0.36
C CYS A 336 -16.66 -4.45 0.42
N ILE A 337 -15.55 -4.24 -0.28
CA ILE A 337 -14.24 -4.12 0.36
C ILE A 337 -14.09 -2.83 1.15
N ASP A 338 -14.61 -1.73 0.62
CA ASP A 338 -14.54 -0.41 1.24
C ASP A 338 -15.18 -0.43 2.65
N LEU A 339 -16.43 -0.87 2.73
CA LEU A 339 -17.13 -1.10 4.01
C LEU A 339 -16.33 -1.96 4.99
N LYS A 340 -15.69 -3.03 4.50
CA LYS A 340 -15.00 -4.00 5.35
C LYS A 340 -13.67 -3.48 5.88
N LEU A 341 -12.96 -2.70 5.08
CA LEU A 341 -11.77 -2.00 5.50
C LEU A 341 -12.10 -0.83 6.44
N ALA A 342 -13.19 -0.10 6.17
CA ALA A 342 -13.70 0.97 7.04
C ALA A 342 -14.15 0.45 8.42
N GLN A 343 -14.67 -0.77 8.48
CA GLN A 343 -14.95 -1.46 9.75
C GLN A 343 -13.66 -1.85 10.47
N ALA A 344 -12.66 -2.35 9.74
CA ALA A 344 -11.38 -2.75 10.31
C ALA A 344 -10.60 -1.57 10.89
N VAL A 345 -10.48 -0.46 10.15
CA VAL A 345 -9.73 0.73 10.60
C VAL A 345 -10.33 1.35 11.87
N ARG A 346 -11.64 1.21 12.07
CA ARG A 346 -12.38 1.63 13.29
C ARG A 346 -12.34 0.61 14.42
N GLY A 347 -11.67 -0.53 14.25
CA GLY A 347 -11.52 -1.55 15.28
C GLY A 347 -12.69 -2.53 15.42
N ASP A 348 -13.61 -2.61 14.44
CA ASP A 348 -14.66 -3.63 14.44
C ASP A 348 -14.09 -5.00 14.01
N VAL A 349 -13.49 -5.70 14.98
CA VAL A 349 -12.88 -7.03 14.79
C VAL A 349 -13.89 -8.07 14.28
N ALA A 350 -15.15 -7.95 14.69
CA ALA A 350 -16.18 -8.93 14.33
C ALA A 350 -16.61 -8.83 12.86
N ARG A 351 -16.56 -7.63 12.27
CA ARG A 351 -17.09 -7.39 10.91
C ARG A 351 -16.03 -6.99 9.88
N GLY A 352 -14.87 -6.51 10.32
CA GLY A 352 -13.83 -5.96 9.46
C GLY A 352 -12.99 -6.99 8.70
N LEU A 353 -12.33 -6.52 7.64
CA LEU A 353 -11.30 -7.22 6.87
C LEU A 353 -9.92 -6.65 7.21
N PHE A 354 -9.01 -7.50 7.69
CA PHE A 354 -7.71 -7.09 8.22
C PHE A 354 -6.59 -7.65 7.34
N PHE A 355 -6.13 -6.85 6.38
CA PHE A 355 -5.02 -7.25 5.51
C PHE A 355 -3.72 -7.37 6.29
N ARG A 356 -2.97 -8.45 6.03
CA ARG A 356 -1.69 -8.74 6.70
C ARG A 356 -0.80 -9.57 5.79
N GLY A 357 0.50 -9.28 5.80
CA GLY A 357 1.51 -10.15 5.17
C GLY A 357 1.66 -11.50 5.89
N ARG A 358 2.34 -12.44 5.24
CA ARG A 358 2.51 -13.81 5.77
C ARG A 358 3.52 -13.90 6.91
N ASP A 359 4.55 -13.07 6.84
CA ASP A 359 5.75 -13.21 7.66
C ASP A 359 5.58 -12.64 9.08
N PRO A 360 6.46 -13.04 10.03
CA PRO A 360 6.48 -12.47 11.37
C PRO A 360 6.68 -10.96 11.39
N LEU A 361 6.30 -10.34 12.50
CA LEU A 361 6.58 -8.93 12.78
C LEU A 361 7.94 -8.75 13.45
N PRO A 362 8.62 -7.59 13.24
CA PRO A 362 9.91 -7.30 13.87
C PRO A 362 9.93 -7.43 15.39
N PHE A 363 8.82 -7.10 16.06
CA PHE A 363 8.70 -7.10 17.52
C PHE A 363 7.64 -8.09 18.04
N GLY A 364 7.31 -9.12 17.24
CA GLY A 364 6.24 -10.05 17.57
C GLY A 364 4.91 -9.33 17.74
N GLU A 365 4.24 -9.55 18.87
CA GLU A 365 2.93 -8.95 19.17
C GLU A 365 3.03 -7.52 19.73
N ARG A 366 4.25 -7.03 20.03
CA ARG A 366 4.43 -5.72 20.65
C ARG A 366 4.23 -4.60 19.63
N ILE A 367 3.31 -3.69 19.96
CA ILE A 367 3.13 -2.40 19.29
C ILE A 367 4.26 -1.49 19.76
N ARG A 368 5.00 -0.89 18.82
CA ARG A 368 6.15 -0.02 19.09
C ARG A 368 6.11 1.23 18.20
N PRO A 369 6.77 2.32 18.59
CA PRO A 369 6.88 3.52 17.76
C PRO A 369 7.59 3.27 16.42
N VAL A 370 7.32 4.10 15.43
CA VAL A 370 8.06 4.14 14.15
C VAL A 370 9.56 4.33 14.41
N ALA A 371 9.93 5.13 15.40
CA ALA A 371 11.34 5.36 15.76
C ALA A 371 12.08 4.06 16.10
N ASP A 372 11.46 3.16 16.87
CA ASP A 372 12.03 1.87 17.25
C ASP A 372 12.14 0.94 16.04
N LEU A 373 11.09 0.87 15.21
CA LEU A 373 11.11 0.08 13.98
C LEU A 373 12.23 0.55 13.03
N MET A 374 12.33 1.86 12.80
CA MET A 374 13.36 2.45 11.94
C MET A 374 14.76 2.19 12.49
N ARG A 375 14.97 2.38 13.80
CA ARG A 375 16.25 2.09 14.46
C ARG A 375 16.63 0.63 14.31
N TYR A 376 15.73 -0.30 14.62
CA TYR A 376 15.98 -1.73 14.50
C TYR A 376 16.35 -2.12 13.06
N LEU A 377 15.56 -1.71 12.07
CA LEU A 377 15.82 -2.05 10.67
C LEU A 377 17.18 -1.50 10.17
N LEU A 378 17.61 -0.34 10.66
CA LEU A 378 18.84 0.33 10.20
C LEU A 378 20.11 -0.08 10.96
N THR A 379 19.98 -0.57 12.20
CA THR A 379 21.12 -0.81 13.10
C THR A 379 21.20 -2.24 13.65
N GLY A 380 20.09 -2.97 13.66
CA GLY A 380 19.97 -4.26 14.34
C GLY A 380 19.75 -4.16 15.85
N GLU A 381 19.82 -2.96 16.42
CA GLU A 381 19.59 -2.73 17.85
C GLU A 381 18.12 -2.94 18.20
N GLN A 382 17.84 -3.86 19.13
CA GLN A 382 16.51 -4.04 19.68
C GLN A 382 16.19 -2.86 20.61
N PRO A 383 14.93 -2.40 20.64
CA PRO A 383 14.51 -1.44 21.65
C PRO A 383 14.57 -2.06 23.05
N ASP A 384 14.89 -1.26 24.05
CA ASP A 384 14.87 -1.72 25.44
C ASP A 384 13.46 -2.19 25.82
N ASP A 385 13.38 -3.29 26.58
CA ASP A 385 12.11 -3.86 27.05
C ASP A 385 11.44 -3.04 28.17
N GLY A 386 11.95 -1.83 28.47
CA GLY A 386 11.38 -0.92 29.47
C GLY A 386 10.03 -0.35 29.05
N ASP A 387 9.02 -0.55 29.91
CA ASP A 387 7.64 -0.01 29.87
C ASP A 387 6.98 -0.02 28.47
N THR A 388 6.67 -1.22 27.97
CA THR A 388 5.60 -1.35 26.98
C THR A 388 4.45 -2.17 27.52
N THR A 389 3.27 -1.54 27.50
CA THR A 389 1.96 -2.17 27.72
C THR A 389 1.83 -3.40 26.81
N VAL A 390 1.93 -4.58 27.41
CA VAL A 390 1.27 -5.77 26.87
C VAL A 390 -0.22 -5.46 26.96
N LEU A 391 -0.88 -5.24 25.83
CA LEU A 391 -2.33 -5.13 25.81
C LEU A 391 -2.88 -6.50 26.21
N ALA A 392 -3.31 -6.61 27.46
CA ALA A 392 -4.01 -7.78 28.01
C ALA A 392 -5.40 -7.95 27.38
#